data_AF-A0A3M2M7E9-F1
#
_entry.id   AF-A0A3M2M7E9-F1
#
_cell.length_a   1.000
_cell.length_b   1.000
_cell.length_c   1.000
_cell.angle_alpha   90.00
_cell.angle_beta   90.00
_cell.angle_gamma   90.00
#
_symmetry.space_group_name_H-M   'P 1'
#
loop_
_entity.id
_entity.type
_entity.pdbx_description
1 polymer ?
#
loop_
_entity_poly.entity_id
_entity_poly.type
_entity_poly.pdbx_seq_one_letter_code
_entity_poly.pdbx_strand_id
1 'polypeptide(L)'
;MGTRARWDETYQALLPQALRPVEETRREFREAVFHAWLMWHGETSSEQLDSLATDDEIRTIRALEESCSLGWRNALLGRTLAEHGHEVLGRPNGGPHGLWGVPACTMADQGFRPPRVPVRRGTLRDVLASARNQYSFEVDTIRDVHASLTAVPVGDRPPADRVREVVTRLCLDAWHKEVEVDDRCGWDDAEWWQYLNLEDLLTWTAVALGLPGEYPEKYGDLVDPVAGRTAPDPLKAWHWQAIPSTFVSELGDACVDLALTLR
;
A
#
# COMPACT_ATOMS: atom_id res chain seq x y z
N MET A 1 -20.14 10.88 10.96
CA MET A 1 -18.72 11.00 11.37
C MET A 1 -18.00 11.81 10.29
N GLY A 2 -17.16 12.80 10.63
CA GLY A 2 -16.40 13.55 9.63
C GLY A 2 -15.37 12.68 8.92
N THR A 3 -14.95 13.06 7.71
CA THR A 3 -14.01 12.25 6.89
C THR A 3 -12.73 11.92 7.65
N ARG A 4 -12.18 12.87 8.40
CA ARG A 4 -11.00 12.67 9.23
C ARG A 4 -11.11 11.52 10.24
N ALA A 5 -12.22 11.46 10.97
CA ALA A 5 -12.40 10.45 12.01
C ALA A 5 -12.45 9.02 11.45
N ARG A 6 -12.84 8.84 10.17
CA ARG A 6 -12.77 7.54 9.48
C ARG A 6 -11.32 7.12 9.21
N TRP A 7 -10.50 8.04 8.71
CA TRP A 7 -9.08 7.79 8.51
C TRP A 7 -8.37 7.43 9.82
N ASP A 8 -8.67 8.17 10.89
CA ASP A 8 -8.10 7.91 12.20
C ASP A 8 -8.55 6.54 12.76
N GLU A 9 -9.84 6.19 12.65
CA GLU A 9 -10.33 4.87 13.10
C GLU A 9 -9.69 3.72 12.30
N THR A 10 -9.62 3.85 10.97
CA THR A 10 -8.97 2.83 10.12
C THR A 10 -7.49 2.70 10.47
N TYR A 11 -6.77 3.81 10.65
CA TYR A 11 -5.37 3.77 11.08
C TYR A 11 -5.21 3.00 12.40
N GLN A 12 -6.06 3.29 13.39
CA GLN A 12 -6.03 2.59 14.68
C GLN A 12 -6.36 1.10 14.57
N ALA A 13 -7.26 0.71 13.65
CA ALA A 13 -7.60 -0.68 13.40
C ALA A 13 -6.46 -1.46 12.70
N LEU A 14 -5.74 -0.81 11.80
CA LEU A 14 -4.68 -1.43 11.00
C LEU A 14 -3.30 -1.41 11.66
N LEU A 15 -3.01 -0.38 12.47
CA LEU A 15 -1.71 -0.21 13.12
C LEU A 15 -1.26 -1.48 13.87
N PRO A 16 -2.10 -2.19 14.66
CA PRO A 16 -1.69 -3.44 15.30
C PRO A 16 -1.18 -4.50 14.32
N GLN A 17 -1.74 -4.59 13.10
CA GLN A 17 -1.26 -5.53 12.08
C GLN A 17 0.04 -5.04 11.43
N ALA A 18 0.18 -3.73 11.24
CA ALA A 18 1.41 -3.13 10.70
C ALA A 18 2.61 -3.35 11.63
N LEU A 19 2.38 -3.38 12.95
CA LEU A 19 3.43 -3.65 13.95
C LEU A 19 3.85 -5.13 14.03
N ARG A 20 3.08 -6.05 13.43
CA ARG A 20 3.44 -7.48 13.40
C ARG A 20 4.49 -7.77 12.33
N PRO A 21 5.34 -8.80 12.55
CA PRO A 21 6.24 -9.28 11.50
C PRO A 21 5.48 -9.64 10.22
N VAL A 22 6.00 -9.17 9.09
CA VAL A 22 5.41 -9.39 7.76
C VAL A 22 5.25 -10.89 7.48
N GLU A 23 6.28 -11.68 7.77
CA GLU A 23 6.28 -13.12 7.50
C GLU A 23 5.26 -13.88 8.34
N GLU A 24 4.96 -13.42 9.55
CA GLU A 24 3.90 -14.00 10.39
C GLU A 24 2.53 -13.77 9.75
N THR A 25 2.25 -12.53 9.33
CA THR A 25 0.98 -12.15 8.69
C THR A 25 0.79 -12.89 7.35
N ARG A 26 1.87 -13.03 6.56
CA ARG A 26 1.86 -13.80 5.30
C ARG A 26 1.61 -15.29 5.55
N ARG A 27 2.24 -15.87 6.57
CA ARG A 27 2.05 -17.28 6.94
C ARG A 27 0.61 -17.54 7.36
N GLU A 28 0.05 -16.73 8.27
CA GLU A 28 -1.34 -16.88 8.72
C GLU A 28 -2.35 -16.79 7.58
N PHE A 29 -2.11 -15.90 6.61
CA PHE A 29 -2.98 -15.80 5.45
C PHE A 29 -2.89 -17.06 4.57
N ARG A 30 -1.69 -17.58 4.32
CA ARG A 30 -1.51 -18.84 3.57
C ARG A 30 -2.17 -20.01 4.28
N GLU A 31 -2.06 -20.08 5.59
CA GLU A 31 -2.75 -21.08 6.42
C GLU A 31 -4.28 -20.93 6.32
N ALA A 32 -4.81 -19.70 6.34
CA ALA A 32 -6.24 -19.47 6.18
C ALA A 32 -6.76 -19.92 4.80
N VAL A 33 -6.03 -19.60 3.72
CA VAL A 33 -6.37 -20.06 2.36
C VAL A 33 -6.25 -21.59 2.25
N PHE A 34 -5.23 -22.19 2.87
CA PHE A 34 -5.07 -23.64 2.93
C PHE A 34 -6.22 -24.32 3.68
N HIS A 35 -6.65 -23.76 4.81
CA HIS A 35 -7.81 -24.27 5.54
C HIS A 35 -9.11 -24.11 4.75
N ALA A 36 -9.30 -22.98 4.06
CA ALA A 36 -10.44 -22.77 3.18
C ALA A 36 -10.46 -23.76 2.01
N TRP A 37 -9.29 -24.09 1.46
CA TRP A 37 -9.12 -25.13 0.46
C TRP A 37 -9.57 -26.50 0.98
N LEU A 38 -9.10 -26.91 2.16
CA LEU A 38 -9.51 -28.18 2.78
C LEU A 38 -11.00 -28.23 3.10
N MET A 39 -11.62 -27.11 3.49
CA MET A 39 -13.06 -27.05 3.72
C MET A 39 -13.87 -27.26 2.43
N TRP A 40 -13.37 -26.78 1.30
CA TRP A 40 -14.05 -26.88 0.00
C TRP A 40 -13.82 -28.22 -0.69
N HIS A 41 -12.58 -28.71 -0.68
CA HIS A 41 -12.16 -29.93 -1.39
C HIS A 41 -12.10 -31.19 -0.52
N GLY A 42 -12.20 -31.05 0.81
CA GLY A 42 -12.01 -32.17 1.75
C GLY A 42 -10.53 -32.49 1.94
N GLU A 43 -10.25 -33.75 2.28
CA GLU A 43 -8.88 -34.23 2.45
C GLU A 43 -8.09 -34.11 1.14
N THR A 44 -6.91 -33.47 1.20
CA THR A 44 -5.98 -33.38 0.07
C THR A 44 -4.74 -34.23 0.40
N SER A 45 -4.45 -35.24 -0.41
CA SER A 45 -3.30 -36.12 -0.16
C SER A 45 -1.97 -35.43 -0.46
N SER A 46 -0.87 -35.91 0.13
CA SER A 46 0.47 -35.39 -0.20
C SER A 46 0.80 -35.54 -1.68
N GLU A 47 0.36 -36.63 -2.31
CA GLU A 47 0.54 -36.87 -3.75
C GLU A 47 -0.20 -35.81 -4.59
N GLN A 48 -1.41 -35.43 -4.20
CA GLN A 48 -2.15 -34.36 -4.86
C GLN A 48 -1.49 -33.01 -4.65
N LEU A 49 -1.02 -32.71 -3.43
CA LEU A 49 -0.28 -31.47 -3.14
C LEU A 49 1.00 -31.33 -3.96
N ASP A 50 1.70 -32.44 -4.23
CA ASP A 50 2.94 -32.46 -4.99
C ASP A 50 2.73 -32.63 -6.51
N SER A 51 1.47 -32.74 -6.96
CA SER A 51 1.11 -32.76 -8.39
C SER A 51 1.01 -31.35 -8.98
N LEU A 52 1.17 -31.23 -10.30
CA LEU A 52 1.00 -29.96 -11.00
C LEU A 52 -0.42 -29.43 -10.85
N ALA A 53 -0.56 -28.18 -10.42
CA ALA A 53 -1.86 -27.54 -10.26
C ALA A 53 -2.57 -27.40 -11.61
N THR A 54 -3.85 -27.79 -11.64
CA THR A 54 -4.73 -27.58 -12.79
C THR A 54 -5.27 -26.15 -12.81
N ASP A 55 -5.76 -25.70 -13.98
CA ASP A 55 -6.33 -24.34 -14.13
C ASP A 55 -7.60 -24.13 -13.29
N ASP A 56 -8.30 -25.21 -12.91
CA ASP A 56 -9.46 -25.15 -12.02
C ASP A 56 -9.02 -24.94 -10.57
N GLU A 57 -8.04 -25.71 -10.10
CA GLU A 57 -7.48 -25.55 -8.75
C GLU A 57 -6.85 -24.17 -8.55
N ILE A 58 -6.14 -23.65 -9.57
CA ILE A 58 -5.59 -22.29 -9.54
C ILE A 58 -6.72 -21.26 -9.43
N ARG A 59 -7.79 -21.37 -10.23
CA ARG A 59 -8.94 -20.44 -10.15
C ARG A 59 -9.64 -20.52 -8.80
N THR A 60 -9.80 -21.71 -8.25
CA THR A 60 -10.36 -21.92 -6.92
C THR A 60 -9.50 -21.28 -5.85
N ILE A 61 -8.18 -21.47 -5.87
CA ILE A 61 -7.27 -20.83 -4.91
C ILE A 61 -7.36 -19.30 -5.01
N ARG A 62 -7.46 -18.72 -6.21
CA ARG A 62 -7.66 -17.27 -6.37
C ARG A 62 -8.99 -16.78 -5.77
N ALA A 63 -10.07 -17.54 -5.96
CA ALA A 63 -11.36 -17.21 -5.34
C ALA A 63 -11.32 -17.32 -3.80
N LEU A 64 -10.57 -18.31 -3.28
CA LEU A 64 -10.34 -18.46 -1.84
C LEU A 64 -9.48 -17.32 -1.28
N GLU A 65 -8.41 -16.89 -1.99
CA GLU A 65 -7.62 -15.72 -1.64
C GLU A 65 -8.50 -14.48 -1.49
N GLU A 66 -9.34 -14.18 -2.50
CA GLU A 66 -10.26 -13.05 -2.46
C GLU A 66 -11.23 -13.14 -1.28
N SER A 67 -11.83 -14.31 -1.06
CA SER A 67 -12.76 -14.55 0.04
C SER A 67 -12.11 -14.39 1.42
N CYS A 68 -10.91 -14.96 1.61
CA CYS A 68 -10.12 -14.83 2.83
C CYS A 68 -9.69 -13.37 3.06
N SER A 69 -9.29 -12.66 2.00
CA SER A 69 -8.95 -11.24 2.03
C SER A 69 -10.14 -10.38 2.48
N LEU A 70 -11.32 -10.61 1.91
CA LEU A 70 -12.55 -9.92 2.31
C LEU A 70 -12.95 -10.24 3.76
N GLY A 71 -12.84 -11.51 4.17
CA GLY A 71 -13.10 -11.94 5.54
C GLY A 71 -12.17 -11.25 6.54
N TRP A 72 -10.86 -11.20 6.23
CA TRP A 72 -9.86 -10.50 7.03
C TRP A 72 -10.13 -9.00 7.13
N ARG A 73 -10.43 -8.34 6.02
CA ARG A 73 -10.80 -6.91 5.99
C ARG A 73 -12.02 -6.64 6.87
N ASN A 74 -13.06 -7.45 6.73
CA ASN A 74 -14.29 -7.31 7.49
C ASN A 74 -14.06 -7.59 8.99
N ALA A 75 -13.14 -8.49 9.35
CA ALA A 75 -12.80 -8.75 10.75
C ALA A 75 -12.08 -7.55 11.40
N LEU A 76 -11.19 -6.88 10.67
CA LEU A 76 -10.47 -5.71 11.18
C LEU A 76 -11.33 -4.45 11.24
N LEU A 77 -12.23 -4.28 10.26
CA LEU A 77 -12.95 -3.03 10.06
C LEU A 77 -14.46 -3.17 10.23
N GLY A 78 -14.93 -4.27 10.82
CA GLY A 78 -16.35 -4.60 10.88
C GLY A 78 -17.24 -3.48 11.40
N ARG A 79 -16.73 -2.66 12.34
CA ARG A 79 -17.42 -1.46 12.82
C ARG A 79 -17.44 -0.34 11.77
N THR A 80 -16.29 0.09 11.29
CA THR A 80 -16.15 1.15 10.28
C THR A 80 -16.91 0.82 8.99
N LEU A 81 -16.87 -0.44 8.53
CA LEU A 81 -17.62 -0.91 7.37
C LEU A 81 -19.12 -1.04 7.63
N ALA A 82 -19.55 -1.45 8.82
CA ALA A 82 -20.98 -1.49 9.15
C ALA A 82 -21.61 -0.09 9.19
N GLU A 83 -20.85 0.90 9.67
CA GLU A 83 -21.33 2.28 9.82
C GLU A 83 -21.22 3.09 8.51
N HIS A 84 -20.25 2.77 7.64
CA HIS A 84 -19.89 3.61 6.48
C HIS A 84 -19.67 2.85 5.17
N GLY A 85 -19.96 1.55 5.10
CA GLY A 85 -19.63 0.68 3.97
C GLY A 85 -20.18 1.15 2.62
N HIS A 86 -21.34 1.81 2.58
CA HIS A 86 -21.91 2.33 1.34
C HIS A 86 -21.12 3.51 0.72
N GLU A 87 -20.44 4.31 1.55
CA GLU A 87 -19.61 5.43 1.08
C GLU A 87 -18.20 4.96 0.72
N VAL A 88 -17.70 3.92 1.41
CA VAL A 88 -16.38 3.30 1.19
C VAL A 88 -16.38 2.39 -0.05
N LEU A 89 -17.46 1.63 -0.29
CA LEU A 89 -17.58 0.71 -1.44
C LEU A 89 -18.19 1.37 -2.70
N GLY A 90 -18.68 2.61 -2.58
CA GLY A 90 -19.49 3.28 -3.60
C GLY A 90 -18.71 4.06 -4.66
N ARG A 91 -17.37 4.11 -4.61
CA ARG A 91 -16.56 4.85 -5.58
C ARG A 91 -15.48 3.94 -6.20
N PRO A 92 -15.61 3.60 -7.50
CA PRO A 92 -14.54 2.92 -8.21
C PRO A 92 -13.27 3.77 -8.29
N ASN A 93 -13.37 5.10 -8.30
CA ASN A 93 -12.27 6.04 -8.57
C ASN A 93 -12.44 7.40 -7.87
N GLY A 94 -12.77 7.46 -6.58
CA GLY A 94 -13.07 8.77 -5.98
C GLY A 94 -12.87 8.91 -4.49
N GLY A 95 -12.00 8.08 -3.93
CA GLY A 95 -11.24 8.39 -2.74
C GLY A 95 -9.77 8.11 -3.07
N PRO A 96 -8.84 8.79 -2.39
CA PRO A 96 -7.42 8.49 -2.51
C PRO A 96 -7.20 7.08 -2.01
N HIS A 97 -6.22 6.39 -2.58
CA HIS A 97 -6.03 4.95 -2.60
C HIS A 97 -5.78 4.25 -1.24
N GLY A 98 -6.22 4.83 -0.12
CA GLY A 98 -6.01 4.33 1.25
C GLY A 98 -7.26 4.01 2.07
N LEU A 99 -8.44 3.79 1.49
CA LEU A 99 -9.58 3.24 2.24
C LEU A 99 -10.28 2.10 1.48
N TRP A 100 -9.48 1.20 0.88
CA TRP A 100 -9.86 -0.08 0.26
C TRP A 100 -10.45 -0.03 -1.15
N GLY A 101 -10.06 0.98 -1.93
CA GLY A 101 -10.06 0.84 -3.38
C GLY A 101 -9.19 -0.36 -3.78
N VAL A 102 -9.65 -1.16 -4.73
CA VAL A 102 -8.77 -2.09 -5.45
C VAL A 102 -7.62 -1.24 -5.99
N PRO A 103 -6.34 -1.58 -5.74
CA PRO A 103 -5.21 -0.78 -6.22
C PRO A 103 -5.41 -0.36 -7.68
N ALA A 104 -5.05 0.87 -8.05
CA ALA A 104 -5.15 1.31 -9.45
C ALA A 104 -4.42 0.32 -10.41
N CYS A 105 -3.35 -0.33 -9.91
CA CYS A 105 -2.61 -1.38 -10.60
C CYS A 105 -3.35 -2.73 -10.77
N THR A 106 -4.54 -2.88 -10.19
CA THR A 106 -5.42 -4.05 -10.36
C THR A 106 -6.64 -3.77 -11.23
N MET A 107 -6.91 -2.51 -11.59
CA MET A 107 -7.92 -2.20 -12.60
C MET A 107 -7.29 -2.20 -13.99
N ALA A 108 -7.82 -3.05 -14.86
CA ALA A 108 -7.39 -3.28 -16.24
C ALA A 108 -7.38 -2.02 -17.15
N ASP A 109 -7.76 -0.85 -16.62
CA ASP A 109 -7.93 0.40 -17.36
C ASP A 109 -6.68 1.28 -17.42
N GLN A 110 -5.67 1.06 -16.56
CA GLN A 110 -4.37 1.79 -16.61
C GLN A 110 -3.25 1.02 -17.31
N GLY A 111 -3.54 -0.07 -18.01
CA GLY A 111 -2.51 -0.81 -18.76
C GLY A 111 -1.50 -1.54 -17.89
N PHE A 112 -1.58 -1.45 -16.56
CA PHE A 112 -0.93 -2.39 -15.64
C PHE A 112 -1.61 -3.74 -15.80
N ARG A 113 -1.18 -4.48 -16.83
CA ARG A 113 -1.36 -5.92 -16.84
C ARG A 113 -0.63 -6.40 -15.60
N PRO A 114 -1.26 -7.20 -14.70
CA PRO A 114 -0.47 -7.97 -13.75
C PRO A 114 0.66 -8.59 -14.58
N PRO A 115 1.93 -8.49 -14.15
CA PRO A 115 3.02 -8.97 -14.95
C PRO A 115 2.58 -10.33 -15.47
N ARG A 116 2.61 -10.50 -16.80
CA ARG A 116 2.47 -11.82 -17.41
C ARG A 116 3.73 -12.58 -17.02
N VAL A 117 3.95 -12.76 -15.72
CA VAL A 117 4.76 -13.81 -15.19
C VAL A 117 4.10 -15.04 -15.81
N PRO A 118 4.80 -15.77 -16.69
CA PRO A 118 4.27 -17.06 -17.12
C PRO A 118 3.87 -17.75 -15.83
N VAL A 119 2.59 -18.17 -15.74
CA VAL A 119 2.13 -18.99 -14.61
C VAL A 119 3.09 -20.16 -14.59
N ARG A 120 4.13 -20.08 -13.76
CA ARG A 120 5.00 -21.21 -13.52
C ARG A 120 4.05 -22.16 -12.85
N ARG A 121 3.55 -23.15 -13.61
CA ARG A 121 2.72 -24.22 -13.09
C ARG A 121 3.58 -24.96 -12.08
N GLY A 122 3.55 -24.46 -10.85
CA GLY A 122 4.09 -25.14 -9.70
C GLY A 122 3.16 -26.26 -9.31
N THR A 123 3.57 -26.99 -8.28
CA THR A 123 2.71 -27.95 -7.63
C THR A 123 1.52 -27.24 -6.98
N LEU A 124 0.44 -27.97 -6.67
CA LEU A 124 -0.67 -27.44 -5.89
C LEU A 124 -0.18 -26.80 -4.58
N ARG A 125 0.83 -27.41 -3.95
CA ARG A 125 1.53 -26.85 -2.78
C ARG A 125 2.18 -25.50 -3.06
N ASP A 126 2.88 -25.34 -4.19
CA ASP A 126 3.50 -24.08 -4.56
C ASP A 126 2.46 -22.97 -4.76
N VAL A 127 1.32 -23.30 -5.39
CA VAL A 127 0.23 -22.33 -5.61
C VAL A 127 -0.38 -21.89 -4.28
N LEU A 128 -0.70 -22.83 -3.38
CA LEU A 128 -1.20 -22.54 -2.03
C LEU A 128 -0.19 -21.73 -1.19
N ALA A 129 1.09 -22.08 -1.28
CA ALA A 129 2.16 -21.35 -0.62
C ALA A 129 2.39 -19.95 -1.20
N SER A 130 1.91 -19.70 -2.42
CA SER A 130 2.00 -18.38 -3.06
C SER A 130 0.85 -17.44 -2.70
N ALA A 131 -0.14 -17.91 -1.94
CA ALA A 131 -1.32 -17.12 -1.59
C ALA A 131 -0.96 -15.79 -0.91
N ARG A 132 -1.63 -14.71 -1.33
CA ARG A 132 -1.39 -13.34 -0.84
C ARG A 132 -2.69 -12.65 -0.50
N ASN A 133 -2.67 -11.88 0.58
CA ASN A 133 -3.78 -11.02 0.94
C ASN A 133 -3.78 -9.80 0.03
N GLN A 134 -4.82 -9.64 -0.78
CA GLN A 134 -4.96 -8.50 -1.70
C GLN A 134 -5.03 -7.15 -0.98
N TYR A 135 -5.42 -7.16 0.31
CA TYR A 135 -5.54 -5.99 1.17
C TYR A 135 -4.34 -5.80 2.11
N SER A 136 -3.28 -6.61 2.03
CA SER A 136 -2.10 -6.39 2.90
C SER A 136 -1.30 -5.14 2.52
N PHE A 137 -1.47 -4.63 1.30
CA PHE A 137 -0.77 -3.44 0.82
C PHE A 137 -0.94 -2.23 1.73
N GLU A 138 -2.16 -1.92 2.18
CA GLU A 138 -2.38 -0.78 3.09
C GLU A 138 -1.67 -0.97 4.44
N VAL A 139 -1.63 -2.21 4.95
CA VAL A 139 -0.88 -2.54 6.17
C VAL A 139 0.62 -2.40 5.95
N ASP A 140 1.12 -2.79 4.78
CA ASP A 140 2.51 -2.62 4.40
C ASP A 140 2.87 -1.12 4.28
N THR A 141 2.01 -0.30 3.68
CA THR A 141 2.16 1.16 3.63
C THR A 141 2.19 1.79 5.03
N ILE A 142 1.26 1.41 5.92
CA ILE A 142 1.26 1.90 7.32
C ILE A 142 2.52 1.45 8.06
N ARG A 143 3.04 0.23 7.78
CA ARG A 143 4.29 -0.26 8.36
C ARG A 143 5.47 0.60 7.92
N ASP A 144 5.56 0.93 6.64
CA ASP A 144 6.62 1.78 6.09
C ASP A 144 6.56 3.18 6.71
N VAL A 145 5.35 3.78 6.77
CA VAL A 145 5.12 5.06 7.47
C VAL A 145 5.57 5.00 8.92
N HIS A 146 5.19 3.94 9.66
CA HIS A 146 5.55 3.79 11.06
C HIS A 146 7.06 3.60 11.25
N ALA A 147 7.73 2.86 10.37
CA ALA A 147 9.17 2.71 10.39
C ALA A 147 9.89 4.06 10.18
N SER A 148 9.48 4.85 9.20
CA SER A 148 10.06 6.19 8.98
C SER A 148 9.77 7.15 10.15
N LEU A 149 8.57 7.10 10.74
CA LEU A 149 8.20 7.91 11.91
C LEU A 149 9.05 7.60 13.15
N THR A 150 9.29 6.33 13.42
CA THR A 150 10.06 5.89 14.60
C THR A 150 11.56 6.12 14.45
N ALA A 151 12.06 6.17 13.21
CA ALA A 151 13.44 6.52 12.91
C ALA A 151 13.75 8.01 13.10
N VAL A 152 12.74 8.89 13.09
CA VAL A 152 12.91 10.33 13.31
C VAL A 152 12.88 10.64 14.81
N PRO A 153 13.97 11.18 15.40
CA PRO A 153 14.03 11.47 16.82
C PRO A 153 12.94 12.46 17.26
N VAL A 154 12.23 12.14 18.34
CA VAL A 154 11.34 13.08 19.01
C VAL A 154 12.19 13.99 19.91
N GLY A 155 12.73 15.06 19.33
CA GLY A 155 13.42 16.12 20.07
C GLY A 155 12.52 17.35 20.29
N ASP A 156 13.06 18.38 20.96
CA ASP A 156 12.41 19.69 21.18
C ASP A 156 12.26 20.54 19.90
N ARG A 157 12.22 19.91 18.73
CA ARG A 157 12.17 20.61 17.44
C ARG A 157 10.76 21.14 17.16
N PRO A 158 10.64 22.27 16.42
CA PRO A 158 9.36 22.74 15.91
C PRO A 158 8.60 21.63 15.15
N PRO A 159 7.26 21.55 15.28
CA PRO A 159 6.46 20.55 14.58
C PRO A 159 6.68 20.52 13.06
N ALA A 160 6.96 21.67 12.44
CA ALA A 160 7.25 21.78 11.02
C ALA A 160 8.51 21.00 10.60
N ASP A 161 9.56 21.03 11.41
CA ASP A 161 10.82 20.35 11.10
C ASP A 161 10.67 18.83 11.19
N ARG A 162 9.83 18.36 12.13
CA ARG A 162 9.45 16.95 12.22
C ARG A 162 8.70 16.48 10.98
N VAL A 163 7.76 17.27 10.46
CA VAL A 163 7.04 16.94 9.20
C VAL A 163 8.03 16.80 8.05
N ARG A 164 8.93 17.76 7.87
CA ARG A 164 9.96 17.71 6.82
C ARG A 164 10.84 16.48 6.92
N GLU A 165 11.33 16.16 8.13
CA GLU A 165 12.21 14.99 8.34
C GLU A 165 11.48 13.68 8.05
N VAL A 166 10.23 13.52 8.48
CA VAL A 166 9.45 12.31 8.22
C VAL A 166 9.19 12.14 6.73
N VAL A 167 8.73 13.20 6.06
CA VAL A 167 8.49 13.18 4.60
C VAL A 167 9.78 12.86 3.85
N THR A 168 10.89 13.49 4.24
CA THR A 168 12.21 13.25 3.65
C THR A 168 12.62 11.80 3.78
N ARG A 169 12.52 11.27 5.00
CA ARG A 169 12.91 9.90 5.31
C ARG A 169 12.06 8.90 4.54
N LEU A 170 10.76 9.11 4.52
CA LEU A 170 9.81 8.26 3.83
C LEU A 170 10.05 8.21 2.31
N CYS A 171 10.35 9.35 1.68
CA CYS A 171 10.67 9.38 0.26
C CYS A 171 11.96 8.61 -0.05
N LEU A 172 12.99 8.73 0.80
CA LEU A 172 14.25 8.01 0.65
C LEU A 172 14.10 6.51 0.89
N ASP A 173 13.35 6.12 1.92
CA ASP A 173 13.08 4.71 2.24
C ASP A 173 12.27 4.04 1.11
N ALA A 174 11.23 4.71 0.58
CA ALA A 174 10.44 4.22 -0.56
C ALA A 174 11.31 4.05 -1.81
N TRP A 175 12.16 5.03 -2.12
CA TRP A 175 13.10 4.94 -3.24
C TRP A 175 14.06 3.75 -3.10
N HIS A 176 14.67 3.57 -1.92
CA HIS A 176 15.60 2.47 -1.71
C HIS A 176 14.93 1.10 -1.81
N LYS A 177 13.73 0.95 -1.25
CA LYS A 177 12.95 -0.28 -1.32
C LYS A 177 12.70 -0.73 -2.78
N GLU A 178 12.30 0.18 -3.65
CA GLU A 178 12.00 -0.15 -5.04
C GLU A 178 13.27 -0.33 -5.89
N VAL A 179 14.33 0.46 -5.65
CA VAL A 179 15.62 0.31 -6.35
C VAL A 179 16.33 -1.01 -6.00
N GLU A 180 16.12 -1.56 -4.80
CA GLU A 180 16.69 -2.86 -4.40
C GLU A 180 15.93 -4.07 -4.98
N VAL A 181 14.64 -3.92 -5.32
CA VAL A 181 13.77 -5.03 -5.72
C VAL A 181 13.78 -5.25 -7.24
N ASP A 182 13.94 -4.21 -8.06
CA ASP A 182 13.91 -4.31 -9.52
C ASP A 182 15.24 -3.87 -10.17
N ASP A 183 15.89 -4.81 -10.87
CA ASP A 183 16.92 -4.51 -11.87
C ASP A 183 16.22 -3.86 -13.10
N ARG A 184 15.87 -2.58 -12.96
CA ARG A 184 15.58 -1.56 -13.99
C ARG A 184 14.91 -2.02 -15.29
N CYS A 185 13.74 -2.64 -15.21
CA CYS A 185 12.95 -2.93 -16.41
C CYS A 185 11.95 -1.81 -16.74
N GLY A 186 12.46 -0.73 -17.35
CA GLY A 186 11.66 0.12 -18.26
C GLY A 186 10.58 1.01 -17.63
N TRP A 187 10.88 1.66 -16.50
CA TRP A 187 10.03 2.77 -16.02
C TRP A 187 9.95 3.81 -17.13
N ASP A 188 8.73 4.23 -17.49
CA ASP A 188 8.57 5.42 -18.32
C ASP A 188 9.05 6.58 -17.44
N ASP A 189 10.18 7.18 -17.79
CA ASP A 189 10.98 8.07 -16.94
C ASP A 189 10.21 9.31 -16.39
N ALA A 190 8.97 9.51 -16.84
CA ALA A 190 8.09 10.60 -16.48
C ALA A 190 7.27 10.41 -15.17
N GLU A 191 7.04 9.17 -14.70
CA GLU A 191 6.04 8.91 -13.63
C GLU A 191 6.55 8.00 -12.49
N TRP A 192 7.85 8.03 -12.20
CA TRP A 192 8.49 7.17 -11.17
C TRP A 192 7.87 7.25 -9.76
N TRP A 193 7.31 8.41 -9.39
CA TRP A 193 6.67 8.62 -8.09
C TRP A 193 5.43 7.75 -7.90
N GLN A 194 4.79 7.31 -9.00
CA GLN A 194 3.68 6.36 -8.97
C GLN A 194 4.16 4.98 -8.53
N TYR A 195 5.32 4.54 -9.02
CA TYR A 195 5.91 3.26 -8.62
C TYR A 195 6.32 3.25 -7.15
N LEU A 196 6.69 4.40 -6.59
CA LEU A 196 7.00 4.54 -5.18
C LEU A 196 5.78 4.63 -4.25
N ASN A 197 4.57 4.77 -4.81
CA ASN A 197 3.35 4.94 -4.04
C ASN A 197 3.38 6.13 -3.03
N LEU A 198 4.00 7.25 -3.42
CA LEU A 198 4.21 8.38 -2.49
C LEU A 198 2.91 9.02 -2.03
N GLU A 199 1.86 9.04 -2.85
CA GLU A 199 0.57 9.65 -2.49
C GLU A 199 -0.07 9.00 -1.26
N ASP A 200 -0.14 7.66 -1.24
CA ASP A 200 -0.68 6.90 -0.12
C ASP A 200 0.22 7.01 1.10
N LEU A 201 1.54 6.93 0.90
CA LEU A 201 2.51 7.08 1.98
C LEU A 201 2.36 8.45 2.68
N LEU A 202 2.19 9.54 1.92
CA LEU A 202 1.98 10.87 2.49
C LEU A 202 0.61 11.01 3.16
N THR A 203 -0.44 10.44 2.57
CA THR A 203 -1.79 10.43 3.15
C THR A 203 -1.77 9.77 4.53
N TRP A 204 -1.21 8.56 4.64
CA TRP A 204 -1.07 7.85 5.92
C TRP A 204 -0.10 8.54 6.89
N THR A 205 0.93 9.21 6.38
CA THR A 205 1.83 10.04 7.20
C THR A 205 1.06 11.20 7.85
N ALA A 206 0.18 11.87 7.11
CA ALA A 206 -0.65 12.94 7.65
C ALA A 206 -1.61 12.45 8.75
N VAL A 207 -2.18 11.25 8.57
CA VAL A 207 -3.00 10.59 9.59
C VAL A 207 -2.16 10.29 10.83
N ALA A 208 -1.03 9.60 10.66
CA ALA A 208 -0.17 9.15 11.75
C ALA A 208 0.46 10.30 12.56
N LEU A 209 0.81 11.42 11.91
CA LEU A 209 1.33 12.62 12.57
C LEU A 209 0.24 13.51 13.18
N GLY A 210 -1.04 13.22 12.96
CA GLY A 210 -2.13 14.08 13.41
C GLY A 210 -2.14 15.44 12.72
N LEU A 211 -1.72 15.51 11.45
CA LEU A 211 -1.70 16.79 10.72
C LEU A 211 -3.13 17.33 10.52
N PRO A 212 -3.32 18.66 10.56
CA PRO A 212 -4.64 19.27 10.51
C PRO A 212 -5.31 19.10 9.13
N GLY A 213 -6.63 19.17 9.11
CA GLY A 213 -7.44 19.01 7.89
C GLY A 213 -8.46 17.88 7.98
N GLU A 214 -9.64 18.12 7.40
CA GLU A 214 -10.71 17.12 7.31
C GLU A 214 -10.39 15.96 6.35
N TYR A 215 -9.50 16.21 5.39
CA TYR A 215 -9.19 15.35 4.25
C TYR A 215 -7.67 15.11 4.18
N PRO A 216 -7.14 14.07 4.88
CA PRO A 216 -5.71 13.73 4.88
C PRO A 216 -5.11 13.51 3.49
N GLU A 217 -5.95 13.17 2.52
CA GLU A 217 -5.52 12.98 1.14
C GLU A 217 -4.95 14.19 0.45
N LYS A 218 -5.29 15.38 0.92
CA LYS A 218 -4.73 16.62 0.37
C LYS A 218 -3.21 16.67 0.53
N TYR A 219 -2.65 15.88 1.43
CA TYR A 219 -1.21 15.71 1.57
C TYR A 219 -0.63 14.78 0.48
N GLY A 220 -1.37 13.71 0.10
CA GLY A 220 -1.03 12.87 -1.05
C GLY A 220 -1.11 13.62 -2.37
N ASP A 221 -2.14 14.44 -2.55
CA ASP A 221 -2.36 15.29 -3.75
C ASP A 221 -1.21 16.30 -4.01
N LEU A 222 -0.26 16.47 -3.08
CA LEU A 222 0.91 17.32 -3.25
C LEU A 222 2.01 16.67 -4.11
N VAL A 223 2.03 15.34 -4.26
CA VAL A 223 3.10 14.61 -4.97
C VAL A 223 3.20 15.06 -6.42
N ASP A 224 2.10 14.95 -7.18
CA ASP A 224 2.02 15.33 -8.59
C ASP A 224 2.45 16.76 -8.88
N PRO A 225 1.86 17.79 -8.23
CA PRO A 225 2.22 19.16 -8.51
C PRO A 225 3.66 19.48 -8.10
N VAL A 226 4.22 18.83 -7.06
CA VAL A 226 5.63 18.99 -6.67
C VAL A 226 6.54 18.29 -7.68
N ALA A 227 6.23 17.07 -8.09
CA ALA A 227 6.97 16.33 -9.11
C ALA A 227 7.03 17.11 -10.43
N GLY A 228 5.89 17.66 -10.87
CA GLY A 228 5.80 18.46 -12.09
C GLY A 228 6.63 19.75 -12.06
N ARG A 229 6.84 20.36 -10.89
CA ARG A 229 7.70 21.56 -10.74
C ARG A 229 9.18 21.23 -10.64
N THR A 230 9.51 20.09 -10.04
CA THR A 230 10.90 19.72 -9.72
C THR A 230 11.55 18.86 -10.79
N ALA A 231 10.80 18.45 -11.82
CA ALA A 231 11.30 17.65 -12.94
C ALA A 231 12.17 18.47 -13.89
N PRO A 232 13.49 18.19 -13.99
CA PRO A 232 14.35 18.85 -14.95
C PRO A 232 14.12 18.27 -16.35
N ASP A 233 13.20 18.85 -17.11
CA ASP A 233 12.79 18.42 -18.45
C ASP A 233 12.07 17.05 -18.44
N PRO A 234 10.76 16.97 -18.81
CA PRO A 234 10.01 15.71 -18.88
C PRO A 234 10.67 14.63 -19.75
N LEU A 235 11.60 15.02 -20.64
CA LEU A 235 12.35 14.14 -21.54
C LEU A 235 13.77 13.81 -21.04
N LYS A 236 14.24 14.40 -19.93
CA LYS A 236 15.55 14.10 -19.33
C LYS A 236 15.37 13.49 -17.95
N ALA A 237 14.99 12.21 -18.02
CA ALA A 237 15.26 11.13 -17.10
C ALA A 237 15.83 11.56 -15.75
N TRP A 238 14.94 11.59 -14.75
CA TRP A 238 15.35 11.48 -13.36
C TRP A 238 16.24 10.24 -13.25
N HIS A 239 17.51 10.44 -12.89
CA HIS A 239 18.44 9.32 -12.85
C HIS A 239 18.01 8.37 -11.72
N TRP A 240 17.70 7.12 -12.07
CA TRP A 240 17.45 5.97 -11.18
C TRP A 240 18.45 5.81 -10.01
N GLN A 241 19.57 6.52 -10.03
CA GLN A 241 20.60 6.52 -8.99
C GLN A 241 20.17 7.21 -7.70
N ALA A 242 19.31 8.23 -7.77
CA ALA A 242 18.89 8.98 -6.59
C ALA A 242 17.58 9.72 -6.82
N ILE A 243 16.72 9.74 -5.79
CA ILE A 243 15.62 10.68 -5.72
C ILE A 243 16.19 12.11 -5.59
N PRO A 244 15.77 13.07 -6.43
CA PRO A 244 16.18 14.46 -6.37
C PRO A 244 15.89 15.12 -5.03
N SER A 245 16.93 15.71 -4.45
CA SER A 245 16.85 16.42 -3.18
C SER A 245 15.88 17.62 -3.24
N THR A 246 15.75 18.27 -4.40
CA THR A 246 14.81 19.38 -4.63
C THR A 246 13.36 18.93 -4.51
N PHE A 247 13.01 17.78 -5.09
CA PHE A 247 11.70 17.17 -4.90
C PHE A 247 11.41 16.89 -3.44
N VAL A 248 12.35 16.22 -2.77
CA VAL A 248 12.17 15.83 -1.37
C VAL A 248 12.02 17.05 -0.47
N SER A 249 12.82 18.12 -0.68
CA SER A 249 12.69 19.35 0.09
C SER A 249 11.39 20.09 -0.19
N GLU A 250 11.03 20.27 -1.46
CA GLU A 250 9.79 20.97 -1.84
C GLU A 250 8.54 20.25 -1.36
N LEU A 251 8.55 18.91 -1.38
CA LEU A 251 7.44 18.11 -0.88
C LEU A 251 7.30 18.24 0.64
N GLY A 252 8.43 18.24 1.37
CA GLY A 252 8.46 18.51 2.80
C GLY A 252 7.91 19.90 3.15
N ASP A 253 8.31 20.94 2.40
CA ASP A 253 7.81 22.31 2.57
C ASP A 253 6.32 22.42 2.24
N ALA A 254 5.87 21.82 1.14
CA ALA A 254 4.45 21.83 0.75
C ALA A 254 3.56 21.18 1.82
N CYS A 255 4.00 20.08 2.43
CA CYS A 255 3.29 19.44 3.54
C CYS A 255 3.21 20.36 4.77
N VAL A 256 4.27 21.08 5.10
CA VAL A 256 4.27 22.06 6.20
C VAL A 256 3.32 23.22 5.91
N ASP A 257 3.39 23.79 4.71
CA ASP A 257 2.56 24.92 4.31
C ASP A 257 1.06 24.55 4.31
N LEU A 258 0.73 23.36 3.82
CA LEU A 258 -0.63 22.82 3.89
C LEU A 258 -1.07 22.67 5.35
N ALA A 259 -0.22 22.10 6.21
CA ALA A 259 -0.52 21.95 7.63
C ALA A 259 -0.71 23.30 8.35
N LEU A 260 -0.01 24.36 7.95
CA LEU A 260 -0.22 25.69 8.50
C LEU A 260 -1.52 26.34 8.00
N THR A 261 -1.89 26.08 6.74
CA THR A 261 -3.10 26.62 6.10
C THR A 261 -4.38 25.99 6.65
N LEU A 262 -4.33 24.72 7.08
CA LEU A 262 -5.49 23.97 7.56
C LEU A 262 -5.74 24.07 9.08
N ARG A 263 -4.92 24.83 9.83
CA ARG A 263 -5.12 25.10 11.27
C ARG A 263 -6.16 26.19 11.51
#